data_AF-A0A523TMA6-F1
#
_entry.id   AF-A0A523TMA6-F1
#
_cell.length_a   1.000
_cell.length_b   1.000
_cell.length_c   1.000
_cell.angle_alpha   90.00
_cell.angle_beta   90.00
_cell.angle_gamma   90.00
#
_symmetry.space_group_name_H-M   'P 1'
#
loop_
_entity.id
_entity.type
_entity.pdbx_description
1 polymer ?
#
loop_
_entity_poly.entity_id
_entity_poly.type
_entity_poly.pdbx_seq_one_letter_code
_entity_poly.pdbx_strand_id
1 'polypeptide(L)'
;MATRPDTPLRFVKFKDEMILFIQKVRIMKRNFALISPILLLFLMTLACSFSYDLGGSRDVEIINVEAKDGWTNTHIKVEAGDLLTIIYVSGRWSPWPGGEYDAIGSGGDPRCRCNVMEGVSHAALIGRIGDFEPFLIGERYHHSIGESGILYLGINDVDLYDNSGRLQVRVEIDE
;
A
#
# COMPACT_ATOMS: atom_id res chain seq x y z
N MET A 1 -58.36 -39.50 72.22
CA MET A 1 -57.89 -38.17 71.80
C MET A 1 -56.70 -38.40 70.88
N ALA A 2 -56.93 -38.51 69.56
CA ALA A 2 -55.90 -38.88 68.60
C ALA A 2 -55.37 -37.61 67.91
N THR A 3 -54.06 -37.42 67.99
CA THR A 3 -53.32 -36.29 67.42
C THR A 3 -53.31 -36.38 65.90
N ARG A 4 -53.60 -35.25 65.22
CA ARG A 4 -53.42 -35.12 63.77
C ARG A 4 -51.93 -35.14 63.45
N PRO A 5 -51.46 -35.84 62.39
CA PRO A 5 -50.07 -35.78 62.00
C PRO A 5 -49.77 -34.41 61.38
N ASP A 6 -48.76 -33.74 61.94
CA ASP A 6 -48.14 -32.56 61.38
C ASP A 6 -47.67 -32.85 59.96
N THR A 7 -48.08 -32.01 59.03
CA THR A 7 -47.53 -32.05 57.66
C THR A 7 -46.09 -31.55 57.76
N PRO A 8 -45.08 -32.31 57.31
CA PRO A 8 -43.70 -31.92 57.54
C PRO A 8 -43.36 -30.67 56.71
N LEU A 9 -42.99 -29.58 57.39
CA LEU A 9 -42.52 -28.30 56.82
C LEU A 9 -41.48 -28.46 55.69
N ARG A 10 -40.76 -29.59 55.66
CA ARG A 10 -39.77 -29.93 54.62
C ARG A 10 -40.36 -30.05 53.21
N PHE A 11 -41.60 -30.51 53.06
CA PHE A 11 -42.20 -30.72 51.73
C PHE A 11 -42.65 -29.42 51.05
N VAL A 12 -43.05 -28.42 51.83
CA VAL A 12 -43.45 -27.10 51.30
C VAL A 12 -42.21 -26.34 50.83
N LYS A 13 -41.14 -26.33 51.62
CA LYS A 13 -39.88 -25.65 51.29
C LYS A 13 -39.23 -26.18 50.00
N PHE A 14 -39.34 -27.49 49.74
CA PHE A 14 -38.79 -28.10 48.53
C PHE A 14 -39.56 -27.71 47.25
N LYS A 15 -40.88 -27.51 47.34
CA LYS A 15 -41.69 -27.05 46.20
C LYS A 15 -41.37 -25.61 45.81
N ASP A 16 -41.17 -24.72 46.78
CA ASP A 16 -40.89 -23.31 46.52
C ASP A 16 -39.49 -23.12 45.90
N GLU A 17 -38.48 -23.87 46.37
CA GLU A 17 -37.14 -23.84 45.78
C GLU A 17 -37.11 -24.39 44.34
N MET A 18 -37.91 -25.44 44.07
CA MET A 18 -38.08 -26.00 42.73
C MET A 18 -38.74 -25.02 41.76
N ILE A 19 -39.78 -24.29 42.20
CA ILE A 19 -40.46 -23.28 41.37
C ILE A 19 -39.51 -22.11 41.09
N LEU A 20 -38.74 -21.66 42.08
CA LEU A 20 -37.75 -20.60 41.93
C LEU A 20 -36.62 -21.01 40.97
N PHE A 21 -36.18 -22.26 41.02
CA PHE A 21 -35.18 -22.82 40.10
C PHE A 21 -35.71 -22.85 38.66
N ILE A 22 -36.93 -23.35 38.45
CA ILE A 22 -37.56 -23.40 37.12
C ILE A 22 -37.78 -21.99 36.55
N GLN A 23 -38.18 -21.02 37.39
CA GLN A 23 -38.30 -19.61 36.97
C GLN A 23 -36.95 -19.01 36.58
N LYS A 24 -35.87 -19.26 37.33
CA LYS A 24 -34.51 -18.83 36.99
C LYS A 24 -34.02 -19.43 35.67
N VAL A 25 -34.24 -20.73 35.45
CA VAL A 25 -33.88 -21.41 34.20
C VAL A 25 -34.67 -20.85 33.01
N ARG A 26 -35.96 -20.52 33.20
CA ARG A 26 -36.80 -19.92 32.16
C ARG A 26 -36.37 -18.49 31.78
N ILE A 27 -35.94 -17.69 32.76
CA ILE A 27 -35.39 -16.34 32.54
C ILE A 27 -34.06 -16.43 31.78
N MET A 28 -33.19 -17.37 32.16
CA MET A 28 -31.89 -17.57 31.52
C MET A 28 -32.02 -17.97 30.04
N LYS A 29 -32.97 -18.86 29.69
CA LYS A 29 -33.24 -19.24 28.29
C LYS A 29 -33.81 -18.10 27.43
N ARG A 30 -34.59 -17.18 28.01
CA ARG A 30 -35.20 -16.05 27.28
C ARG A 30 -34.19 -14.97 26.92
N ASN A 31 -33.12 -14.81 27.70
CA ASN A 31 -32.06 -13.84 27.42
C ASN A 31 -31.07 -14.33 26.34
N PHE A 32 -30.84 -15.64 26.24
CA PHE A 32 -29.96 -16.23 25.21
C PHE A 32 -30.49 -16.04 23.77
N ALA A 33 -31.81 -16.01 23.58
CA ALA A 33 -32.42 -15.83 22.24
C ALA A 33 -32.23 -14.42 21.64
N LEU A 34 -32.03 -13.39 22.48
CA LEU A 34 -31.87 -12.00 22.04
C LEU A 34 -30.41 -11.61 21.79
N ILE A 35 -29.46 -12.31 22.42
CA ILE A 35 -28.02 -12.05 22.26
C ILE A 35 -27.51 -12.60 20.92
N SER A 36 -28.07 -13.72 20.45
CA SER A 36 -27.68 -14.39 19.20
C SER A 36 -27.79 -13.51 17.95
N PRO A 37 -28.93 -12.84 17.64
CA PRO A 37 -29.05 -12.01 16.44
C PRO A 37 -28.20 -10.72 16.50
N ILE A 38 -28.00 -10.14 17.68
CA ILE A 38 -27.18 -8.92 17.86
C ILE A 38 -25.70 -9.27 17.66
N LEU A 39 -25.24 -10.39 18.22
CA LEU A 39 -23.88 -10.87 18.04
C LEU A 39 -23.60 -11.28 16.57
N LEU A 40 -24.58 -11.91 15.91
CA LEU A 40 -24.51 -12.23 14.48
C LEU A 40 -24.50 -10.97 13.60
N LEU A 41 -25.29 -9.94 13.93
CA LEU A 41 -25.24 -8.64 13.24
C LEU A 41 -23.88 -7.98 13.44
N PHE A 42 -23.34 -8.00 14.66
CA PHE A 42 -22.05 -7.42 14.99
C PHE A 42 -20.90 -8.13 14.26
N LEU A 43 -20.94 -9.46 14.19
CA LEU A 43 -20.01 -10.28 13.41
C LEU A 43 -20.13 -10.02 11.91
N MET A 44 -21.34 -9.85 11.37
CA MET A 44 -21.57 -9.46 9.98
C MET A 44 -21.05 -8.06 9.68
N THR A 45 -21.24 -7.07 10.58
CA THR A 45 -20.67 -5.74 10.39
C THR A 45 -19.14 -5.77 10.44
N LEU A 46 -18.53 -6.57 11.32
CA LEU A 46 -17.08 -6.72 11.39
C LEU A 46 -16.50 -7.40 10.14
N ALA A 47 -17.18 -8.42 9.62
CA ALA A 47 -16.81 -9.08 8.37
C ALA A 47 -17.04 -8.17 7.15
N CYS A 48 -18.09 -7.35 7.18
CA CYS A 48 -18.37 -6.37 6.15
C CYS A 48 -17.29 -5.28 6.13
N SER A 49 -16.84 -4.79 7.29
CA SER A 49 -15.73 -3.82 7.39
C SER A 49 -14.40 -4.33 6.82
N PHE A 50 -14.19 -5.65 6.79
CA PHE A 50 -12.97 -6.26 6.24
C PHE A 50 -13.03 -6.48 4.72
N SER A 51 -14.22 -6.41 4.13
CA SER A 51 -14.45 -6.74 2.71
C SER A 51 -14.37 -5.53 1.77
N TYR A 52 -14.00 -4.35 2.27
CA TYR A 52 -13.87 -3.11 1.49
C TYR A 52 -12.41 -2.69 1.30
N ASP A 53 -11.52 -3.64 1.03
CA ASP A 53 -10.14 -3.32 0.60
C ASP A 53 -9.74 -4.23 -0.57
N LEU A 54 -10.64 -4.29 -1.56
CA LEU A 54 -10.46 -4.98 -2.85
C LEU A 54 -10.45 -3.97 -4.00
N GLY A 55 -9.93 -2.77 -3.76
CA GLY A 55 -9.48 -1.87 -4.80
C GLY A 55 -8.00 -1.63 -4.55
N GLY A 56 -7.13 -2.13 -5.42
CA GLY A 56 -5.68 -2.08 -5.26
C GLY A 56 -5.21 -0.74 -4.71
N SER A 57 -4.45 -0.78 -3.62
CA SER A 57 -3.79 0.40 -3.07
C SER A 57 -2.91 0.97 -4.17
N ARG A 58 -3.23 2.18 -4.63
CA ARG A 58 -2.31 2.94 -5.45
C ARG A 58 -1.20 3.45 -4.54
N ASP A 59 -0.09 2.74 -4.54
CA ASP A 59 1.09 3.18 -3.84
C ASP A 59 1.69 4.34 -4.64
N VAL A 60 1.47 5.56 -4.14
CA VAL A 60 1.97 6.80 -4.73
C VAL A 60 3.12 7.33 -3.90
N GLU A 61 4.31 7.42 -4.50
CA GLU A 61 5.51 7.94 -3.84
C GLU A 61 6.09 9.13 -4.59
N ILE A 62 6.57 10.13 -3.85
CA ILE A 62 7.33 11.27 -4.40
C ILE A 62 8.81 11.09 -4.06
N ILE A 63 9.62 10.90 -5.09
CA ILE A 63 11.06 10.65 -5.00
C ILE A 63 11.82 11.90 -5.44
N ASN A 64 12.83 12.30 -4.66
CA ASN A 64 13.82 13.28 -5.11
C ASN A 64 14.98 12.54 -5.78
N VAL A 65 15.25 12.84 -7.04
CA VAL A 65 16.34 12.25 -7.83
C VAL A 65 17.43 13.29 -7.99
N GLU A 66 18.58 13.07 -7.34
CA GLU A 66 19.71 13.99 -7.35
C GLU A 66 20.61 13.69 -8.57
N ALA A 67 20.96 14.72 -9.35
CA ALA A 67 21.71 14.53 -10.60
C ALA A 67 23.12 13.95 -10.41
N LYS A 68 23.73 14.22 -9.25
CA LYS A 68 25.09 13.78 -8.91
C LYS A 68 25.18 12.30 -8.51
N ASP A 69 24.05 11.66 -8.19
CA ASP A 69 24.05 10.29 -7.67
C ASP A 69 24.10 9.25 -8.81
N GLY A 70 23.81 9.67 -10.05
CA GLY A 70 23.69 8.79 -11.21
C GLY A 70 22.42 7.95 -11.15
N TRP A 71 22.38 6.99 -10.22
CA TRP A 71 21.21 6.14 -9.94
C TRP A 71 20.75 6.28 -8.49
N THR A 72 19.58 6.87 -8.30
CA THR A 72 18.85 6.87 -7.03
C THR A 72 18.10 5.56 -6.87
N ASN A 73 18.40 4.80 -5.81
CA ASN A 73 17.61 3.65 -5.39
C ASN A 73 16.30 4.14 -4.77
N THR A 74 15.15 3.79 -5.35
CA THR A 74 13.85 4.25 -4.83
C THR A 74 13.34 3.37 -3.69
N HIS A 75 13.91 2.17 -3.51
CA HIS A 75 13.38 1.08 -2.67
C HIS A 75 12.00 0.55 -3.06
N ILE A 76 11.44 1.05 -4.16
CA ILE A 76 10.17 0.59 -4.71
C ILE A 76 10.44 -0.71 -5.48
N LYS A 77 9.75 -1.77 -5.07
CA LYS A 77 9.77 -3.05 -5.78
C LYS A 77 8.66 -3.06 -6.82
N VAL A 78 9.00 -3.45 -8.04
CA VAL A 78 8.06 -3.73 -9.13
C VAL A 78 8.10 -5.22 -9.46
N GLU A 79 6.97 -5.76 -9.88
CA GLU A 79 6.82 -7.11 -10.36
C GLU A 79 6.41 -7.13 -11.83
N ALA A 80 6.77 -8.21 -12.54
CA ALA A 80 6.33 -8.42 -13.90
C ALA A 80 4.80 -8.50 -13.97
N GLY A 81 4.18 -7.66 -14.79
CA GLY A 81 2.72 -7.50 -14.91
C GLY A 81 2.21 -6.16 -14.36
N ASP A 82 2.93 -5.56 -13.40
CA ASP A 82 2.55 -4.28 -12.80
C ASP A 82 2.41 -3.18 -13.86
N LEU A 83 1.42 -2.31 -13.69
CA LEU A 83 1.30 -1.09 -14.47
C LEU A 83 2.05 0.05 -13.76
N LEU A 84 3.27 0.33 -14.22
CA LEU A 84 4.13 1.37 -13.66
C LEU A 84 3.88 2.72 -14.32
N THR A 85 3.56 3.72 -13.50
CA THR A 85 3.47 5.13 -13.90
C THR A 85 4.57 5.94 -13.21
N ILE A 86 5.37 6.65 -13.98
CA ILE A 86 6.39 7.58 -13.47
C ILE A 86 6.18 8.95 -14.11
N ILE A 87 6.06 10.00 -13.31
CA ILE A 87 5.74 11.35 -13.76
C ILE A 87 6.72 12.35 -13.17
N TYR A 88 7.37 13.13 -14.01
CA TYR A 88 8.09 14.32 -13.59
C TYR A 88 7.12 15.34 -12.99
N VAL A 89 7.39 15.80 -11.77
CA VAL A 89 6.52 16.74 -11.04
C VAL A 89 7.09 18.15 -11.10
N SER A 90 8.35 18.31 -10.70
CA SER A 90 9.01 19.61 -10.61
C SER A 90 10.52 19.46 -10.43
N GLY A 91 11.23 20.58 -10.37
CA GLY A 91 12.67 20.61 -10.16
C GLY A 91 13.44 20.81 -11.45
N ARG A 92 14.73 21.06 -11.29
CA ARG A 92 15.67 21.33 -12.38
C ARG A 92 17.00 20.75 -11.97
N TRP A 93 17.71 20.18 -12.93
CA TRP A 93 19.07 19.72 -12.75
C TRP A 93 19.95 20.12 -13.91
N SER A 94 21.26 19.93 -13.75
CA SER A 94 22.22 20.18 -14.81
C SER A 94 23.27 19.08 -14.88
N PRO A 95 23.63 18.65 -16.11
CA PRO A 95 24.78 17.79 -16.36
C PRO A 95 26.12 18.56 -16.43
N TRP A 96 26.11 19.90 -16.34
CA TRP A 96 27.33 20.72 -16.32
C TRP A 96 27.06 22.13 -15.78
N PRO A 97 28.07 22.93 -15.40
CA PRO A 97 27.85 24.27 -14.89
C PRO A 97 27.19 25.20 -15.91
N GLY A 98 26.11 25.86 -15.52
CA GLY A 98 25.38 26.84 -16.35
C GLY A 98 24.30 26.25 -17.25
N GLY A 99 24.17 24.92 -17.31
CA GLY A 99 22.95 24.27 -17.82
C GLY A 99 21.86 24.26 -16.75
N GLU A 100 20.61 24.19 -17.19
CA GLU A 100 19.48 23.75 -16.36
C GLU A 100 18.45 23.10 -17.27
N TYR A 101 17.97 21.92 -16.89
CA TYR A 101 17.07 21.10 -17.68
C TYR A 101 16.03 20.43 -16.79
N ASP A 102 14.89 20.09 -17.38
CA ASP A 102 13.86 19.27 -16.78
C ASP A 102 14.07 17.80 -17.20
N ALA A 103 13.06 16.97 -16.99
CA ALA A 103 13.13 15.55 -17.28
C ALA A 103 13.28 15.20 -18.77
N ILE A 104 13.00 16.12 -19.72
CA ILE A 104 13.25 15.91 -21.16
C ILE A 104 14.75 15.99 -21.47
N GLY A 105 15.51 16.72 -20.66
CA GLY A 105 16.93 16.96 -20.88
C GLY A 105 17.21 18.09 -21.87
N SER A 106 18.45 18.18 -22.32
CA SER A 106 18.96 19.29 -23.14
C SER A 106 18.80 19.10 -24.65
N GLY A 107 18.30 17.94 -25.08
CA GLY A 107 18.52 17.45 -26.43
C GLY A 107 19.98 16.98 -26.59
N GLY A 108 20.47 16.84 -27.83
CA GLY A 108 21.90 16.63 -28.05
C GLY A 108 22.22 15.62 -29.13
N ASP A 109 23.52 15.31 -29.23
CA ASP A 109 24.06 14.37 -30.20
C ASP A 109 23.71 12.93 -29.79
N PRO A 110 22.88 12.20 -30.56
CA PRO A 110 22.54 10.81 -30.27
C PRO A 110 23.76 9.87 -30.29
N ARG A 111 24.92 10.33 -30.76
CA ARG A 111 26.18 9.59 -30.82
C ARG A 111 27.13 9.94 -29.68
N CYS A 112 26.76 10.81 -28.76
CA CYS A 112 27.58 11.10 -27.60
C CYS A 112 27.68 9.85 -26.71
N ARG A 113 28.92 9.46 -26.39
CA ARG A 113 29.20 8.40 -25.39
C ARG A 113 29.16 8.91 -23.95
N CYS A 114 28.70 10.14 -23.76
CA CYS A 114 28.48 10.76 -22.45
C CYS A 114 27.14 10.36 -21.81
N ASN A 115 26.31 9.58 -22.52
CA ASN A 115 25.01 9.15 -22.03
C ASN A 115 25.05 7.71 -21.55
N VAL A 116 24.29 7.42 -20.49
CA VAL A 116 24.00 6.04 -20.09
C VAL A 116 23.21 5.33 -21.19
N MET A 117 22.24 6.04 -21.78
CA MET A 117 21.45 5.59 -22.93
C MET A 117 21.88 6.34 -24.20
N GLU A 118 22.62 5.66 -25.08
CA GLU A 118 22.96 6.19 -26.40
C GLU A 118 21.68 6.51 -27.20
N GLY A 119 21.70 7.60 -27.97
CA GLY A 119 20.53 8.05 -28.74
C GLY A 119 19.43 8.76 -27.96
N VAL A 120 19.48 8.75 -26.62
CA VAL A 120 18.54 9.49 -25.76
C VAL A 120 19.09 10.87 -25.42
N SER A 121 18.19 11.86 -25.26
CA SER A 121 18.54 13.23 -24.86
C SER A 121 19.44 13.25 -23.63
N HIS A 122 20.50 14.06 -23.67
CA HIS A 122 21.40 14.19 -22.54
C HIS A 122 20.71 14.90 -21.38
N ALA A 123 20.98 14.46 -20.15
CA ALA A 123 20.27 14.88 -18.94
C ALA A 123 18.76 14.56 -18.88
N ALA A 124 18.25 13.69 -19.77
CA ALA A 124 16.89 13.18 -19.63
C ALA A 124 16.74 12.32 -18.36
N LEU A 125 15.55 12.29 -17.78
CA LEU A 125 15.21 11.35 -16.72
C LEU A 125 15.07 9.94 -17.31
N ILE A 126 15.84 9.01 -16.76
CA ILE A 126 15.83 7.59 -17.13
C ILE A 126 15.54 6.72 -15.92
N GLY A 127 15.02 5.52 -16.18
CA GLY A 127 14.75 4.50 -15.19
C GLY A 127 15.47 3.20 -15.52
N ARG A 128 15.65 2.34 -14.52
CA ARG A 128 15.98 0.92 -14.72
C ARG A 128 15.38 0.10 -13.59
N ILE A 129 15.14 -1.17 -13.84
CA ILE A 129 14.65 -2.13 -12.84
C ILE A 129 15.78 -3.12 -12.57
N GLY A 130 16.21 -3.24 -11.31
CA GLY A 130 17.37 -4.07 -10.97
C GLY A 130 18.59 -3.75 -11.83
N ASP A 131 19.12 -4.78 -12.48
CA ASP A 131 20.26 -4.71 -13.41
C ASP A 131 19.84 -4.84 -14.88
N PHE A 132 18.55 -4.70 -15.19
CA PHE A 132 18.04 -4.71 -16.57
C PHE A 132 18.41 -3.41 -17.32
N GLU A 133 18.24 -3.44 -18.65
CA GLU A 133 18.51 -2.29 -19.52
C GLU A 133 17.69 -1.06 -19.08
N PRO A 134 18.29 0.14 -19.08
CA PRO A 134 17.59 1.36 -18.75
C PRO A 134 16.56 1.75 -19.83
N PHE A 135 15.57 2.54 -19.43
CA PHE A 135 14.52 3.07 -20.29
C PHE A 135 14.35 4.59 -20.09
N LEU A 136 13.93 5.26 -21.17
CA LEU A 136 13.60 6.68 -21.12
C LEU A 136 12.28 6.89 -20.38
N ILE A 137 12.28 7.79 -19.40
CA ILE A 137 11.07 8.25 -18.72
C ILE A 137 10.62 9.60 -19.29
N GLY A 138 11.54 10.57 -19.38
CA GLY A 138 11.18 11.93 -19.79
C GLY A 138 10.14 12.54 -18.84
N GLU A 139 9.12 13.23 -19.38
CA GLU A 139 8.05 13.81 -18.57
C GLU A 139 7.13 12.75 -17.95
N ARG A 140 6.85 11.66 -18.67
CA ARG A 140 5.91 10.63 -18.25
C ARG A 140 6.23 9.28 -18.89
N TYR A 141 6.25 8.25 -18.05
CA TYR A 141 6.29 6.84 -18.41
C TYR A 141 5.02 6.15 -17.88
N HIS A 142 4.38 5.31 -18.70
CA HIS A 142 3.17 4.57 -18.32
C HIS A 142 3.07 3.27 -19.11
N HIS A 143 3.59 2.18 -18.54
CA HIS A 143 3.68 0.88 -19.22
C HIS A 143 3.56 -0.28 -18.23
N SER A 144 3.02 -1.41 -18.72
CA SER A 144 3.14 -2.69 -18.03
C SER A 144 4.59 -3.16 -18.05
N ILE A 145 5.09 -3.57 -16.90
CA ILE A 145 6.48 -3.98 -16.70
C ILE A 145 6.66 -5.47 -16.99
N GLY A 146 7.76 -5.84 -17.66
CA GLY A 146 8.11 -7.24 -17.92
C GLY A 146 9.09 -7.82 -16.90
N GLU A 147 9.76 -6.95 -16.15
CA GLU A 147 10.86 -7.24 -15.24
C GLU A 147 10.44 -7.10 -13.77
N SER A 148 10.85 -8.04 -12.92
CA SER A 148 10.72 -7.89 -11.46
C SER A 148 12.03 -7.35 -10.86
N GLY A 149 11.95 -6.37 -9.95
CA GLY A 149 13.12 -5.83 -9.28
C GLY A 149 12.89 -4.52 -8.54
N ILE A 150 13.98 -3.88 -8.09
CA ILE A 150 13.94 -2.54 -7.49
C ILE A 150 14.03 -1.49 -8.60
N LEU A 151 13.16 -0.49 -8.57
CA LEU A 151 13.24 0.66 -9.46
C LEU A 151 14.40 1.59 -9.06
N TYR A 152 15.18 2.01 -10.05
CA TYR A 152 16.17 3.08 -9.91
C TYR A 152 15.84 4.20 -10.89
N LEU A 153 16.08 5.44 -10.48
CA LEU A 153 15.87 6.64 -11.28
C LEU A 153 17.17 7.41 -11.41
N GLY A 154 17.41 8.03 -12.55
CA GLY A 154 18.70 8.66 -12.81
C GLY A 154 18.69 9.69 -13.92
N ILE A 155 19.78 10.47 -13.96
CA ILE A 155 20.08 11.37 -15.07
C ILE A 155 20.74 10.57 -16.21
N ASN A 156 20.39 10.87 -17.45
CA ASN A 156 21.07 10.29 -18.61
C ASN A 156 22.43 10.98 -18.84
N ASP A 157 23.41 10.58 -18.02
CA ASP A 157 24.78 11.11 -18.03
C ASP A 157 25.72 10.13 -17.32
N VAL A 158 26.93 9.93 -17.86
CA VAL A 158 27.97 9.08 -17.26
C VAL A 158 28.99 9.89 -16.46
N ASP A 159 29.14 11.19 -16.72
CA ASP A 159 30.14 12.06 -16.11
C ASP A 159 29.51 12.89 -14.99
N LEU A 160 29.35 12.31 -13.81
CA LEU A 160 28.50 12.89 -12.73
C LEU A 160 29.15 14.01 -11.91
N TYR A 161 30.44 14.30 -12.10
CA TYR A 161 31.23 15.10 -11.15
C TYR A 161 30.86 16.58 -11.12
N ASP A 162 30.31 17.10 -12.21
CA ASP A 162 29.84 18.48 -12.36
C ASP A 162 28.32 18.59 -12.43
N ASN A 163 27.62 17.49 -12.11
CA ASN A 163 26.17 17.45 -12.05
C ASN A 163 25.64 18.13 -10.79
N SER A 164 24.53 18.85 -10.94
CA SER A 164 23.91 19.58 -9.84
C SER A 164 22.40 19.67 -9.98
N GLY A 165 21.72 19.96 -8.86
CA GLY A 165 20.26 20.03 -8.82
C GLY A 165 19.59 18.65 -8.77
N ARG A 166 18.25 18.67 -8.87
CA ARG A 166 17.41 17.51 -8.65
C ARG A 166 16.04 17.64 -9.28
N LEU A 167 15.41 16.50 -9.53
CA LEU A 167 14.00 16.40 -9.94
C LEU A 167 13.15 15.79 -8.82
N GLN A 168 11.91 16.24 -8.69
CA GLN A 168 10.85 15.50 -7.99
C GLN A 168 10.07 14.67 -9.01
N VAL A 169 9.93 13.40 -8.69
CA VAL A 169 9.30 12.40 -9.54
C VAL A 169 8.25 11.65 -8.74
N ARG A 170 7.05 11.53 -9.31
CA ARG A 170 5.98 10.70 -8.75
C ARG A 170 6.05 9.31 -9.35
N VAL A 171 5.99 8.28 -8.52
CA VAL A 171 5.90 6.88 -8.92
C VAL A 171 4.59 6.31 -8.43
N GLU A 172 3.88 5.59 -9.29
CA GLU A 172 2.61 4.92 -8.98
C GLU A 172 2.65 3.51 -9.57
N ILE A 173 2.19 2.51 -8.81
CA ILE A 173 2.07 1.12 -9.23
C ILE A 173 0.62 0.68 -9.07
N ASP A 174 0.03 0.12 -10.14
CA ASP A 174 -1.22 -0.64 -10.08
C ASP A 174 -0.89 -2.13 -10.31
N GLU A 175 -1.22 -3.00 -9.34
CA GLU A 175 -1.07 -4.48 -9.38
C GLU A 175 -2.16 -5.19 -10.21
#